data_AF-A0A1S9D701-F1
#
_entry.id   AF-A0A1S9D701-F1
#
_cell.length_a   1.000
_cell.length_b   1.000
_cell.length_c   1.000
_cell.angle_alpha   90.00
_cell.angle_beta   90.00
_cell.angle_gamma   90.00
#
_symmetry.space_group_name_H-M   'P 1'
#
loop_
_entity.id
_entity.type
_entity.pdbx_description
1 polymer ?
#
loop_
_entity_poly.entity_id
_entity_poly.type
_entity_poly.pdbx_seq_one_letter_code
_entity_poly.pdbx_strand_id
1 'polypeptide(L)'
;MISKSLTAGIEVSRMTDPQHASQLSSILINAFSHDEIFKIECPDESSINDMKTETESTIEAIVQNTGPGGASVWTAQTESGQIVGYAQWKHAVCLPDQDTEHNEKSRADEIYPIPS
;
A
#
# COMPACT_ATOMS: atom_id res chain seq x y z
N MET A 1 29.33 -12.68 32.79
CA MET A 1 29.70 -12.07 31.49
C MET A 1 28.46 -11.32 31.01
N ILE A 2 28.52 -9.99 30.86
CA ILE A 2 27.37 -9.23 30.35
C ILE A 2 27.41 -9.35 28.82
N SER A 3 26.38 -9.96 28.23
CA SER A 3 26.21 -9.92 26.78
C SER A 3 26.00 -8.47 26.37
N LYS A 4 26.82 -7.95 25.46
CA LYS A 4 26.52 -6.65 24.84
C LYS A 4 25.27 -6.85 23.99
N SER A 5 24.18 -6.18 24.35
CA SER A 5 23.00 -6.07 23.49
C SER A 5 23.44 -5.54 22.13
N LEU A 6 23.44 -6.42 21.12
CA LEU A 6 23.83 -6.06 19.76
C LEU A 6 22.63 -5.38 19.10
N THR A 7 22.38 -4.12 19.48
CA THR A 7 21.37 -3.28 18.83
C THR A 7 21.86 -3.00 17.41
N ALA A 8 21.44 -3.83 16.46
CA ALA A 8 21.71 -3.59 15.05
C ALA A 8 21.08 -2.24 14.66
N GLY A 9 21.84 -1.38 13.98
CA GLY A 9 21.27 -0.20 13.34
C GLY A 9 20.20 -0.65 12.33
N ILE A 10 19.02 -0.03 12.43
CA ILE A 10 17.93 -0.22 11.48
C ILE A 10 17.76 1.08 10.70
N GLU A 11 18.01 1.02 9.40
CA GLU A 11 17.63 2.08 8.47
C GLU A 11 16.19 1.82 7.98
N VAL A 12 15.39 2.89 7.84
CA VAL A 12 14.05 2.82 7.27
C VAL A 12 14.00 3.73 6.04
N SER A 13 13.83 3.12 4.87
CA SER A 13 13.90 3.78 3.57
C SER A 13 12.72 3.41 2.68
N ARG A 14 12.36 4.26 1.72
CA ARG A 14 11.37 3.92 0.69
C ARG A 14 12.00 2.94 -0.29
N MET A 15 11.30 1.84 -0.57
CA MET A 15 11.73 0.86 -1.58
C MET A 15 11.69 1.51 -2.97
N THR A 16 12.82 1.45 -3.69
CA THR A 16 12.98 1.98 -5.05
C THR A 16 13.43 0.92 -6.06
N ASP A 17 14.02 -0.20 -5.60
CA ASP A 17 14.34 -1.36 -6.42
C ASP A 17 13.23 -2.42 -6.27
N PRO A 18 12.52 -2.81 -7.36
CA PRO A 18 11.51 -3.87 -7.29
C PRO A 18 12.07 -5.24 -6.93
N GLN A 19 13.37 -5.52 -7.13
CA GLN A 19 13.96 -6.86 -6.91
C GLN A 19 13.80 -7.41 -5.49
N HIS A 20 13.56 -6.56 -4.49
CA HIS A 20 13.29 -7.02 -3.13
C HIS A 20 11.85 -7.54 -2.91
N ALA A 21 10.96 -7.44 -3.90
CA ALA A 21 9.54 -7.83 -3.76
C ALA A 21 9.37 -9.29 -3.32
N SER A 22 10.17 -10.23 -3.84
CA SER A 22 10.12 -11.64 -3.43
C SER A 22 10.58 -11.89 -2.00
N GLN A 23 11.45 -11.03 -1.46
CA GLN A 23 11.83 -11.06 -0.05
C GLN A 23 10.70 -10.52 0.83
N LEU A 24 10.00 -9.47 0.40
CA LEU A 24 8.87 -8.90 1.14
C LEU A 24 7.65 -9.82 1.16
N SER A 25 7.31 -10.44 0.03
CA SER A 25 6.24 -11.45 0.00
C SER A 25 6.57 -12.63 0.91
N SER A 26 7.83 -13.10 0.93
CA SER A 26 8.29 -14.13 1.87
C SER A 26 8.21 -13.70 3.35
N ILE A 27 8.40 -12.42 3.67
CA ILE A 27 8.20 -11.87 5.02
C ILE A 27 6.72 -11.90 5.42
N LEU A 28 5.80 -11.54 4.50
CA LEU A 28 4.36 -11.58 4.74
C LEU A 28 3.87 -13.01 5.02
N ILE A 29 4.20 -13.97 4.16
CA ILE A 29 3.84 -15.38 4.34
C ILE A 29 4.35 -15.90 5.69
N ASN A 30 5.59 -15.57 6.07
CA ASN A 30 6.16 -15.99 7.35
C ASN A 30 5.40 -15.36 8.55
N ALA A 31 5.05 -14.08 8.48
CA ALA A 31 4.33 -13.37 9.54
C ALA A 31 2.93 -13.96 9.80
N PHE A 32 2.21 -14.38 8.75
CA PHE A 32 0.86 -14.93 8.87
C PHE A 32 0.80 -16.47 8.88
N SER A 33 1.91 -17.18 8.66
CA SER A 33 2.01 -18.66 8.67
C SER A 33 1.37 -19.37 9.87
N HIS A 34 1.27 -18.69 11.02
CA HIS A 34 0.70 -19.21 12.25
C HIS A 34 -0.73 -18.72 12.53
N ASP A 35 -1.23 -17.74 11.79
CA ASP A 35 -2.57 -17.17 11.92
C ASP A 35 -3.67 -18.18 11.47
N GLU A 36 -4.87 -18.10 12.05
CA GLU A 36 -5.97 -19.03 11.73
C GLU A 36 -6.79 -18.59 10.51
N ILE A 37 -6.92 -17.29 10.26
CA ILE A 37 -7.58 -16.74 9.07
C ILE A 37 -6.70 -17.02 7.84
N PHE A 38 -5.40 -16.76 7.96
CA PHE A 38 -4.45 -17.04 6.87
C PHE A 38 -4.44 -18.52 6.45
N LYS A 39 -4.63 -19.46 7.38
CA LYS A 39 -4.75 -20.90 7.06
C LYS A 39 -6.08 -21.29 6.40
N ILE A 40 -7.10 -20.44 6.47
CA ILE A 40 -8.38 -20.62 5.76
C ILE A 40 -8.27 -20.02 4.35
N GLU A 41 -7.59 -18.88 4.20
CA GLU A 41 -7.34 -18.23 2.90
C GLU A 41 -6.25 -18.94 2.07
N CYS A 42 -5.22 -19.46 2.74
CA CYS A 42 -4.09 -20.20 2.16
C CYS A 42 -3.97 -21.60 2.78
N PRO A 43 -4.87 -22.55 2.46
CA PRO A 43 -4.93 -23.87 3.09
C PRO A 43 -3.83 -24.85 2.63
N ASP A 44 -3.13 -24.56 1.54
CA ASP A 44 -2.09 -25.43 0.96
C ASP A 44 -0.93 -24.64 0.33
N GLU A 45 0.12 -25.37 -0.07
CA GLU A 45 1.34 -24.81 -0.67
C GLU A 45 1.08 -24.12 -2.02
N SER A 46 0.04 -24.49 -2.78
CA SER A 46 -0.33 -23.76 -4.00
C SER A 46 -0.84 -22.38 -3.64
N SER A 47 -1.82 -22.33 -2.75
CA SER A 47 -2.46 -21.09 -2.27
C SER A 47 -1.44 -20.13 -1.65
N ILE A 48 -0.46 -20.66 -0.90
CA ILE A 48 0.67 -19.89 -0.36
C ILE A 48 1.56 -19.31 -1.48
N ASN A 49 1.85 -20.08 -2.54
CA ASN A 49 2.64 -19.60 -3.67
C ASN A 49 1.88 -18.57 -4.53
N ASP A 50 0.57 -18.75 -4.70
CA ASP A 50 -0.31 -17.80 -5.40
C ASP A 50 -0.36 -16.46 -4.63
N MET A 51 -0.62 -16.50 -3.31
CA MET A 51 -0.57 -15.33 -2.41
C MET A 51 0.81 -14.65 -2.41
N LYS A 52 1.90 -15.43 -2.44
CA LYS A 52 3.26 -14.89 -2.56
C LYS A 52 3.43 -14.13 -3.89
N THR A 53 2.96 -14.71 -5.00
CA THR A 53 3.07 -14.15 -6.35
C THR A 53 2.23 -12.87 -6.51
N GLU A 54 1.04 -12.83 -5.92
CA GLU A 54 0.18 -11.64 -5.90
C GLU A 54 0.81 -10.51 -5.05
N THR A 55 1.34 -10.85 -3.87
CA THR A 55 2.03 -9.90 -2.99
C THR A 55 3.27 -9.32 -3.68
N GLU A 56 4.06 -10.16 -4.34
CA GLU A 56 5.26 -9.77 -5.10
C GLU A 56 4.89 -8.80 -6.25
N SER A 57 3.94 -9.18 -7.10
CA SER A 57 3.42 -8.36 -8.21
C SER A 57 2.86 -7.01 -7.72
N THR A 58 2.17 -7.01 -6.57
CA THR A 58 1.58 -5.80 -5.97
C THR A 58 2.67 -4.84 -5.49
N ILE A 59 3.73 -5.36 -4.89
CA ILE A 59 4.87 -4.56 -4.41
C ILE A 59 5.66 -3.98 -5.59
N GLU A 60 5.94 -4.79 -6.62
CA GLU A 60 6.57 -4.29 -7.86
C GLU A 60 5.75 -3.17 -8.50
N ALA A 61 4.45 -3.35 -8.65
CA ALA A 61 3.56 -2.34 -9.22
C ALA A 61 3.57 -1.03 -8.42
N ILE A 62 3.63 -1.09 -7.08
CA ILE A 62 3.72 0.11 -6.23
C ILE A 62 5.08 0.82 -6.38
N VAL A 63 6.17 0.06 -6.49
CA VAL A 63 7.55 0.59 -6.62
C VAL A 63 7.80 1.17 -8.02
N GLN A 64 7.15 0.63 -9.06
CA GLN A 64 7.23 1.17 -10.42
C GLN A 64 6.37 2.43 -10.62
N ASN A 65 5.21 2.54 -9.97
CA ASN A 65 4.23 3.63 -10.18
C ASN A 65 4.29 4.75 -9.13
N THR A 66 5.48 5.10 -8.64
CA THR A 66 5.66 6.03 -7.50
C THR A 66 5.46 7.52 -7.86
N GLY A 67 4.20 7.95 -8.00
CA GLY A 67 3.84 9.37 -8.03
C GLY A 67 3.84 10.05 -6.65
N PRO A 68 3.88 11.39 -6.57
CA PRO A 68 3.58 12.14 -5.35
C PRO A 68 2.15 11.82 -4.85
N GLY A 69 1.98 11.56 -3.56
CA GLY A 69 0.67 11.15 -3.01
C GLY A 69 0.21 9.74 -3.43
N GLY A 70 1.02 8.99 -4.19
CA GLY A 70 0.71 7.61 -4.56
C GLY A 70 0.83 6.62 -3.41
N ALA A 71 0.78 5.33 -3.76
CA ALA A 71 1.19 4.26 -2.84
C ALA A 71 2.72 4.26 -2.64
N SER A 72 3.17 3.65 -1.54
CA SER A 72 4.60 3.45 -1.26
C SER A 72 4.83 2.21 -0.41
N VAL A 73 5.98 1.56 -0.63
CA VAL A 73 6.51 0.51 0.23
C VAL A 73 7.77 1.06 0.91
N TRP A 74 7.91 0.79 2.21
CA TRP A 74 9.05 1.19 3.03
C TRP A 74 9.66 -0.04 3.67
N THR A 75 10.98 -0.19 3.61
CA THR A 75 11.72 -1.34 4.18
C THR A 75 12.52 -0.93 5.40
N ALA A 76 12.50 -1.77 6.43
CA ALA A 76 13.44 -1.73 7.55
C ALA A 76 14.61 -2.67 7.24
N GLN A 77 15.83 -2.11 7.15
CA GLN A 77 17.05 -2.83 6.79
C GLN A 77 18.09 -2.74 7.91
N THR A 78 18.84 -3.81 8.14
CA THR A 78 20.03 -3.77 9.00
C THR A 78 21.21 -3.07 8.31
N GLU A 79 22.23 -2.70 9.08
CA GLU A 79 23.55 -2.26 8.58
C GLU A 79 24.20 -3.19 7.53
N SER A 80 23.78 -4.45 7.44
CA SER A 80 24.23 -5.44 6.45
C SER A 80 23.36 -5.51 5.18
N GLY A 81 22.38 -4.62 5.03
CA GLY A 81 21.42 -4.61 3.91
C GLY A 81 20.34 -5.70 3.99
N GLN A 82 20.24 -6.44 5.10
CA GLN A 82 19.18 -7.43 5.27
C GLN A 82 17.87 -6.72 5.61
N ILE A 83 16.87 -6.80 4.73
CA ILE A 83 15.50 -6.39 5.06
C ILE A 83 14.94 -7.34 6.13
N VAL A 84 14.48 -6.77 7.24
CA VAL A 84 13.90 -7.47 8.40
C VAL A 84 12.40 -7.20 8.57
N GLY A 85 11.83 -6.25 7.81
CA GLY A 85 10.41 -5.94 7.80
C GLY A 85 10.07 -4.85 6.78
N TYR A 86 8.79 -4.65 6.50
CA TYR A 86 8.32 -3.59 5.62
C TYR A 86 6.95 -3.04 6.05
N ALA A 87 6.59 -1.88 5.51
CA ALA A 87 5.27 -1.29 5.63
C ALA A 87 4.78 -0.79 4.26
N GLN A 88 3.54 -1.14 3.91
CA GLN A 88 2.86 -0.68 2.70
C GLN A 88 1.86 0.42 3.06
N TRP A 89 1.95 1.54 2.35
CA TRP A 89 1.07 2.70 2.55
C TRP A 89 0.36 3.00 1.24
N LYS A 90 -0.97 3.06 1.28
CA LYS A 90 -1.82 3.55 0.18
C LYS A 90 -2.55 4.78 0.69
N HIS A 91 -2.44 5.91 -0.02
CA HIS A 91 -3.30 7.06 0.30
C HIS A 91 -4.76 6.65 0.08
N ALA A 92 -5.53 6.59 1.17
CA ALA A 92 -6.97 6.66 1.09
C ALA A 92 -7.30 8.07 0.57
N VAL A 93 -7.65 8.18 -0.71
CA VAL A 93 -8.12 9.45 -1.27
C VAL A 93 -9.52 9.67 -0.71
N CYS A 94 -9.60 10.34 0.44
CA CYS A 94 -10.81 11.03 0.86
C CYS A 94 -11.06 12.19 -0.12
N LEU A 95 -11.60 11.86 -1.29
CA LEU A 95 -12.55 12.76 -1.93
C LEU A 95 -13.64 12.98 -0.88
N PRO A 96 -13.94 14.21 -0.45
CA PRO A 96 -15.15 14.45 0.29
C PRO A 96 -16.32 14.05 -0.61
N ASP A 97 -17.29 13.31 -0.09
CA ASP A 97 -18.55 13.09 -0.80
C ASP A 97 -19.14 14.47 -1.14
N GLN A 98 -19.16 14.81 -2.42
CA GLN A 98 -19.94 15.95 -2.90
C GLN A 98 -21.40 15.54 -2.98
N ASP A 99 -21.98 15.33 -1.80
CA ASP A 99 -23.42 15.51 -1.53
C ASP A 99 -23.80 16.96 -1.84
N THR A 100 -23.79 17.30 -3.13
CA THR A 100 -24.35 18.54 -3.64
C THR A 100 -25.85 18.30 -3.70
N GLU A 101 -26.50 18.53 -2.55
CA GLU A 101 -27.93 18.33 -2.35
C GLU A 101 -28.77 18.92 -3.48
N HIS A 102 -29.93 18.31 -3.74
CA HIS A 102 -30.96 18.91 -4.59
C HIS A 102 -31.36 20.29 -4.04
N ASN A 103 -30.92 21.35 -4.72
CA ASN A 103 -31.46 22.70 -4.51
C ASN A 103 -32.26 23.12 -5.75
N GLU A 104 -33.59 23.00 -5.67
CA GLU A 104 -34.49 23.56 -6.67
C GLU A 104 -34.50 25.10 -6.63
N LYS A 105 -34.94 25.72 -7.73
CA LYS A 105 -35.09 27.17 -7.95
C LYS A 105 -33.74 27.86 -8.26
N SER A 106 -33.68 28.76 -9.24
CA SER A 106 -34.69 29.80 -9.49
C SER A 106 -35.27 29.85 -10.90
N ARG A 107 -36.52 30.33 -10.97
CA ARG A 107 -37.11 30.88 -12.20
C ARG A 107 -36.39 32.16 -12.60
N ALA A 108 -36.08 32.26 -13.89
CA ALA A 108 -36.23 33.47 -14.69
C ALA A 108 -37.01 33.00 -15.95
N ASP A 109 -38.15 33.58 -16.37
CA ASP A 109 -38.73 34.90 -16.08
C ASP A 109 -37.83 36.09 -16.48
N GLU A 110 -37.16 35.98 -17.62
CA GLU A 110 -36.80 37.15 -18.44
C GLU A 110 -37.75 37.30 -19.62
N ILE A 111 -38.43 38.45 -19.66
CA ILE A 111 -39.37 38.86 -20.72
C ILE A 111 -38.68 39.99 -21.54
N TYR A 112 -38.83 39.92 -22.86
CA TYR A 112 -38.52 40.88 -23.96
C TYR A 112 -38.58 42.41 -23.63
N PRO A 113 -38.24 43.37 -24.55
CA PRO A 113 -37.74 43.30 -25.96
C PRO A 113 -36.45 44.18 -26.17
N ILE A 114 -36.00 44.78 -27.30
CA ILE A 114 -36.56 45.01 -28.66
C ILE A 114 -35.55 44.78 -29.85
N PRO A 115 -34.70 45.73 -30.37
CA PRO A 115 -34.63 45.87 -31.84
C PRO A 115 -33.25 46.01 -32.52
N SER A 116 -33.13 45.48 -33.75
CA SER A 116 -32.82 46.21 -34.99
C SER A 116 -33.15 45.35 -36.21
#